data_AF-A0A377TFR9-F1
#
_entry.id   AF-A0A377TFR9-F1
#
_cell.length_a   1.000
_cell.length_b   1.000
_cell.length_c   1.000
_cell.angle_alpha   90.00
_cell.angle_beta   90.00
_cell.angle_gamma   90.00
#
_symmetry.space_group_name_H-M   'P 1'
#
loop_
_entity.id
_entity.type
_entity.pdbx_description
1 polymer ?
#
loop_
_entity_poly.entity_id
_entity_poly.type
_entity_poly.pdbx_seq_one_letter_code
_entity_poly.pdbx_strand_id
1 'polypeptide(L)'
;MGVKRAIFDEETLRDYVEPIGTFGMHLSGNTTVDAEDQLGAFLSLKADGLRNVIMMWDSEKQAIRNTMAAARRLASIGLNVKIACLGEEGLDPGEATQEQILKAYYRAKPYSKQLELQSKVLGIRVFNS
;
A
#
# COMPACT_ATOMS: atom_id res chain seq x y z
N MET A 1 -10.40 7.61 7.75
CA MET A 1 -11.77 7.10 7.46
C MET A 1 -12.11 7.10 5.96
N GLY A 2 -11.49 7.94 5.12
CA GLY A 2 -11.79 8.03 3.67
C GLY A 2 -11.68 6.73 2.88
N VAL A 3 -10.55 6.02 2.97
CA VAL A 3 -10.31 4.75 2.24
C VAL A 3 -11.36 3.68 2.56
N LYS A 4 -11.69 3.50 3.85
CA LYS A 4 -12.69 2.50 4.24
C LYS A 4 -14.05 2.83 3.65
N ARG A 5 -14.49 4.09 3.74
CA ARG A 5 -15.75 4.53 3.16
C ARG A 5 -15.78 4.35 1.64
N ALA A 6 -14.73 4.78 0.95
CA ALA A 6 -14.64 4.67 -0.51
C ALA A 6 -14.70 3.23 -1.03
N ILE A 7 -14.03 2.28 -0.35
CA ILE A 7 -14.08 0.85 -0.71
C ILE A 7 -15.44 0.24 -0.37
N PHE A 8 -16.01 0.59 0.78
CA PHE A 8 -17.34 0.11 1.15
C PHE A 8 -18.44 0.65 0.23
N ASP A 9 -18.33 1.88 -0.28
CA ASP A 9 -19.35 2.46 -1.16
C ASP A 9 -19.25 1.93 -2.61
N GLU A 10 -18.16 1.23 -2.96
CA GLU A 10 -17.97 0.55 -4.25
C GLU A 10 -18.40 -0.92 -4.15
N GLU A 11 -19.56 -1.24 -4.74
CA GLU A 11 -20.19 -2.58 -4.66
C GLU A 11 -19.28 -3.70 -5.17
N THR A 12 -18.45 -3.41 -6.18
CA THR A 12 -17.52 -4.39 -6.75
C THR A 12 -16.32 -4.71 -5.85
N LEU A 13 -16.04 -3.87 -4.84
CA LEU A 13 -14.88 -4.03 -3.95
C LEU A 13 -15.28 -4.41 -2.52
N ARG A 14 -16.48 -4.03 -2.06
CA ARG A 14 -16.95 -4.22 -0.68
C ARG A 14 -16.76 -5.65 -0.16
N ASP A 15 -17.07 -6.65 -0.97
CA ASP A 15 -17.03 -8.05 -0.53
C ASP A 15 -15.64 -8.71 -0.69
N TYR A 16 -14.71 -8.05 -1.37
CA TYR A 16 -13.42 -8.62 -1.76
C TYR A 16 -12.20 -7.90 -1.17
N VAL A 17 -12.38 -6.69 -0.67
CA VAL A 17 -11.28 -5.83 -0.22
C VAL A 17 -11.55 -5.33 1.18
N GLU A 18 -10.74 -5.78 2.14
CA GLU A 18 -10.78 -5.27 3.51
C GLU A 18 -9.73 -4.16 3.70
N PRO A 19 -10.14 -2.94 4.09
CA PRO A 19 -9.22 -1.86 4.42
C PRO A 19 -8.55 -2.10 5.77
N ILE A 20 -7.29 -2.55 5.76
CA ILE A 20 -6.51 -2.81 6.98
C ILE A 20 -5.75 -1.55 7.38
N GLY A 21 -6.31 -0.79 8.34
CA GLY A 21 -5.62 0.22 9.15
C GLY A 21 -4.77 1.28 8.43
N THR A 22 -4.03 2.06 9.21
CA THR A 22 -2.90 2.86 8.72
C THR A 22 -1.63 2.25 9.29
N PHE A 23 -0.65 1.97 8.42
CA PHE A 23 0.68 1.60 8.86
C PHE A 23 1.48 2.90 8.98
N GLY A 24 2.05 3.17 10.16
CA GLY A 24 2.92 4.34 10.34
C GLY A 24 4.10 4.36 9.35
N MET A 25 4.85 5.46 9.29
CA MET A 25 5.94 5.71 8.32
C MET A 25 6.97 4.56 8.14
N HIS A 26 7.05 3.63 9.09
CA HIS A 26 7.82 2.41 8.95
C HIS A 26 6.93 1.21 9.32
N LEU A 27 6.98 0.14 8.50
CA LEU A 27 6.57 -1.18 8.96
C LEU A 27 7.46 -1.54 10.14
N SER A 28 6.92 -1.46 11.36
CA SER A 28 7.65 -1.83 12.57
C SER A 28 7.81 -3.34 12.59
N GLY A 29 9.07 -3.77 12.69
CA GLY A 29 9.42 -5.13 13.07
C GLY A 29 10.81 -5.56 12.62
N ASN A 30 11.48 -6.27 13.53
CA ASN A 30 12.67 -7.06 13.29
C ASN A 30 12.26 -8.54 13.21
N THR A 31 13.14 -9.43 12.79
CA THR A 31 12.92 -10.89 12.83
C THR A 31 12.86 -11.46 14.26
N THR A 32 12.58 -10.63 15.28
CA THR A 32 12.70 -10.95 16.71
C THR A 32 11.38 -10.72 17.43
N VAL A 33 10.93 -11.77 18.12
CA VAL A 33 9.55 -12.14 18.46
C VAL A 33 8.80 -11.22 19.47
N ASP A 34 9.39 -10.14 19.98
CA ASP A 34 8.87 -9.43 21.16
C ASP A 34 8.37 -7.98 20.94
N ALA A 35 8.17 -7.55 19.69
CA ALA A 35 7.25 -6.45 19.40
C ALA A 35 6.06 -7.04 18.65
N GLU A 36 4.85 -6.50 18.83
CA GLU A 36 3.73 -6.79 17.92
C GLU A 36 4.12 -6.34 16.50
N ASP A 37 4.85 -7.22 15.81
CA ASP A 37 5.49 -6.93 14.56
C ASP A 37 4.42 -6.90 13.49
N GLN A 38 4.30 -5.77 12.82
CA GLN A 38 3.34 -5.63 11.72
C GLN A 38 3.63 -6.68 10.63
N LEU A 39 4.91 -7.08 10.48
CA LEU A 39 5.32 -8.21 9.64
C LEU A 39 4.76 -9.55 10.15
N GLY A 40 4.77 -9.78 11.47
CA GLY A 40 4.19 -10.95 12.11
C GLY A 40 2.68 -11.05 11.86
N ALA A 41 1.97 -9.94 11.94
CA ALA A 41 0.55 -9.88 11.58
C ALA A 41 0.33 -10.27 10.10
N PHE A 42 1.14 -9.78 9.18
CA PHE A 42 1.07 -10.18 7.77
C PHE A 42 1.43 -11.66 7.55
N LEU A 43 2.33 -12.24 8.34
CA LEU A 43 2.65 -13.67 8.29
C LEU A 43 1.46 -14.52 8.76
N SER A 44 0.80 -14.14 9.86
CA SER A 44 -0.43 -14.80 10.33
C SER A 44 -1.53 -14.70 9.29
N LEU A 45 -1.80 -13.50 8.77
CA LEU A 45 -2.79 -13.31 7.69
C LEU A 45 -2.45 -14.12 6.45
N LYS A 46 -1.17 -14.23 6.08
CA LYS A 46 -0.73 -15.07 4.96
C LYS A 46 -1.03 -16.55 5.22
N ALA A 47 -0.76 -17.04 6.43
CA ALA A 47 -1.09 -18.40 6.84
C ALA A 47 -2.60 -18.66 6.74
N ASP A 48 -3.41 -17.66 7.09
CA ASP A 48 -4.88 -17.70 7.02
C ASP A 48 -5.43 -17.50 5.60
N GLY A 49 -4.56 -17.26 4.60
CA GLY A 49 -4.94 -17.24 3.18
C GLY A 49 -4.76 -15.90 2.48
N LEU A 50 -4.27 -14.85 3.14
CA LEU A 50 -3.93 -13.59 2.49
C LEU A 50 -2.88 -13.83 1.39
N ARG A 51 -3.16 -13.32 0.19
CA ARG A 51 -2.26 -13.41 -0.97
C ARG A 51 -1.91 -12.05 -1.55
N ASN A 52 -2.86 -11.13 -1.58
CA ASN A 52 -2.71 -9.84 -2.25
C ASN A 52 -2.79 -8.70 -1.23
N VAL A 53 -1.87 -7.75 -1.34
CA VAL A 53 -1.84 -6.53 -0.52
C VAL A 53 -1.71 -5.34 -1.46
N ILE A 54 -2.57 -4.35 -1.28
CA ILE A 54 -2.47 -3.08 -2.00
C ILE A 54 -2.10 -2.01 -0.99
N MET A 55 -0.90 -1.46 -1.15
CA MET A 55 -0.42 -0.36 -0.33
C MET A 55 -0.81 0.96 -0.99
N MET A 56 -1.67 1.72 -0.32
CA MET A 56 -2.03 3.08 -0.72
C MET A 56 -1.35 4.07 0.22
N TRP A 57 -0.65 5.04 -0.35
CA TRP A 57 0.10 6.03 0.42
C TRP A 57 -0.09 7.43 -0.17
N ASP A 58 0.20 8.43 0.65
CA ASP A 58 0.43 9.80 0.20
C ASP A 58 1.51 9.88 -0.90
N SER A 59 1.49 10.99 -1.62
CA SER A 59 2.30 11.22 -2.81
C SER A 59 3.65 11.91 -2.53
N GLU A 60 4.08 12.05 -1.29
CA GLU A 60 5.34 12.71 -0.97
C GLU A 60 6.57 11.82 -1.28
N LYS A 61 7.72 12.46 -1.56
CA LYS A 61 8.95 11.74 -1.90
C LYS A 61 9.41 10.78 -0.81
N GLN A 62 9.28 11.16 0.46
CA GLN A 62 9.72 10.34 1.59
C GLN A 62 8.78 9.15 1.80
N ALA A 63 7.49 9.40 1.69
CA ALA A 63 6.43 8.41 1.71
C ALA A 63 6.58 7.31 0.66
N ILE A 64 6.93 7.67 -0.59
CA ILE A 64 7.19 6.70 -1.66
C ILE A 64 8.34 5.77 -1.28
N ARG A 65 9.42 6.31 -0.68
CA ARG A 65 10.58 5.50 -0.26
C ARG A 65 10.18 4.52 0.85
N ASN A 66 9.43 4.99 1.84
CA ASN A 66 8.95 4.18 2.94
C ASN A 66 8.01 3.06 2.44
N THR A 67 7.07 3.41 1.56
CA THR A 67 6.15 2.46 0.92
C THR A 67 6.89 1.39 0.13
N MET A 68 7.91 1.77 -0.66
CA MET A 68 8.70 0.80 -1.41
C MET A 68 9.50 -0.13 -0.49
N ALA A 69 10.07 0.38 0.60
CA ALA A 69 10.77 -0.44 1.58
C ALA A 69 9.82 -1.44 2.27
N ALA A 70 8.61 -0.98 2.61
CA ALA A 70 7.57 -1.82 3.18
C ALA A 70 7.08 -2.89 2.20
N ALA A 71 6.80 -2.50 0.96
CA ALA A 71 6.41 -3.40 -0.12
C ALA A 71 7.48 -4.47 -0.38
N ARG A 72 8.77 -4.10 -0.32
CA ARG A 72 9.88 -5.06 -0.42
C ARG A 72 9.84 -6.12 0.69
N ARG A 73 9.59 -5.71 1.93
CA ARG A 73 9.48 -6.63 3.07
C ARG A 73 8.29 -7.59 2.91
N LEU A 74 7.11 -7.06 2.54
CA LEU A 74 5.92 -7.87 2.31
C LEU A 74 6.07 -8.82 1.10
N ALA A 75 6.69 -8.35 0.03
CA ALA A 75 7.01 -9.20 -1.12
C ALA A 75 8.01 -10.29 -0.74
N SER A 76 8.99 -10.00 0.12
CA SER A 76 9.99 -10.99 0.57
C SER A 76 9.40 -12.14 1.39
N ILE A 77 8.27 -11.91 2.07
CA ILE A 77 7.51 -12.98 2.75
C ILE A 77 6.52 -13.69 1.82
N GLY A 78 6.52 -13.38 0.51
CA GLY A 78 5.72 -14.09 -0.50
C GLY A 78 4.29 -13.59 -0.67
N LEU A 79 4.00 -12.33 -0.31
CA LEU A 79 2.74 -11.67 -0.65
C LEU A 79 2.85 -10.97 -2.01
N ASN A 80 1.75 -10.96 -2.77
CA ASN A 80 1.61 -10.16 -3.99
C ASN A 80 1.30 -8.72 -3.59
N VAL A 81 2.30 -7.85 -3.64
CA VAL A 81 2.14 -6.44 -3.25
C VAL A 81 1.92 -5.58 -4.48
N LYS A 82 0.89 -4.72 -4.47
CA LYS A 82 0.74 -3.61 -5.42
C LYS A 82 0.82 -2.28 -4.68
N ILE A 83 1.23 -1.24 -5.39
CA ILE A 83 1.36 0.12 -4.86
C ILE A 83 0.38 1.02 -5.61
N ALA A 84 -0.55 1.60 -4.86
CA ALA A 84 -1.50 2.61 -5.31
C ALA A 84 -0.97 4.00 -4.88
N CYS A 85 -0.98 4.94 -5.82
CA CYS A 85 -0.58 6.32 -5.58
C CYS A 85 -1.73 7.24 -5.98
N LEU A 86 -2.00 8.27 -5.19
CA LEU A 86 -3.13 9.18 -5.39
C LEU A 86 -2.93 10.17 -6.55
N GLY A 87 -1.78 10.13 -7.23
CA GLY A 87 -1.54 10.82 -8.50
C GLY A 87 -1.27 12.33 -8.39
N GLU A 88 -1.58 12.95 -7.26
CA GLU A 88 -1.33 14.35 -6.94
C GLU A 88 -0.34 14.46 -5.77
N GLU A 89 0.74 15.23 -5.94
CA GLU A 89 1.78 15.44 -4.92
C GLU A 89 1.19 16.11 -3.67
N GLY A 90 1.46 15.55 -2.48
CA GLY A 90 0.94 16.06 -1.21
C GLY A 90 -0.50 15.64 -0.85
N LEU A 91 -1.17 14.83 -1.68
CA LEU A 91 -2.51 14.35 -1.35
C LEU A 91 -2.45 13.13 -0.40
N ASP A 92 -3.09 13.25 0.76
CA ASP A 92 -3.21 12.19 1.77
C ASP A 92 -4.44 11.29 1.51
N PRO A 93 -4.36 9.96 1.64
CA PRO A 93 -5.51 9.05 1.47
C PRO A 93 -6.70 9.31 2.39
N GLY A 94 -6.47 9.95 3.53
CA GLY A 94 -7.49 10.40 4.47
C GLY A 94 -8.29 11.60 3.97
N GLU A 95 -7.68 12.45 3.14
CA GLU A 95 -8.26 13.67 2.56
C GLU A 95 -8.70 13.51 1.09
N ALA A 96 -8.27 12.44 0.43
CA ALA A 96 -8.64 12.13 -0.94
C ALA A 96 -10.14 11.82 -1.09
N THR A 97 -10.70 12.21 -2.25
CA THR A 97 -12.08 11.86 -2.62
C THR A 97 -12.22 10.39 -2.95
N GLN A 98 -13.46 9.87 -2.91
CA GLN A 98 -13.76 8.49 -3.29
C GLN A 98 -13.26 8.16 -4.70
N GLU A 99 -13.48 9.05 -5.68
CA GLU A 99 -12.99 8.85 -7.05
C GLU A 99 -11.47 8.76 -7.12
N GLN A 100 -10.74 9.59 -6.36
CA GLN A 100 -9.27 9.55 -6.31
C GLN A 100 -8.77 8.22 -5.73
N ILE A 101 -9.39 7.74 -4.65
CA ILE A 101 -9.06 6.47 -4.00
C ILE A 101 -9.32 5.30 -4.96
N LEU A 102 -10.48 5.26 -5.61
CA LEU A 102 -10.83 4.19 -6.56
C LEU A 102 -9.90 4.22 -7.78
N LYS A 103 -9.63 5.40 -8.34
CA LYS A 103 -8.70 5.56 -9.47
C LYS A 103 -7.28 5.10 -9.11
N ALA A 104 -6.80 5.44 -7.91
CA ALA A 104 -5.50 4.98 -7.42
C ALA A 104 -5.48 3.45 -7.22
N TYR A 105 -6.55 2.89 -6.67
CA TYR A 105 -6.72 1.45 -6.47
C TYR A 105 -6.64 0.69 -7.80
N TYR A 106 -7.42 1.08 -8.80
CA TYR A 106 -7.43 0.43 -10.11
C TYR A 106 -6.12 0.61 -10.89
N ARG A 107 -5.39 1.70 -10.63
CA ARG A 107 -4.06 1.96 -11.24
C ARG A 107 -2.90 1.36 -10.46
N ALA A 108 -3.16 0.63 -9.37
CA ALA A 108 -2.10 0.11 -8.52
C ALA A 108 -1.14 -0.80 -9.31
N LYS A 109 0.15 -0.49 -9.26
CA LYS A 109 1.19 -1.22 -10.00
C LYS A 109 1.80 -2.31 -9.12
N PRO A 110 2.03 -3.54 -9.62
CA PRO A 110 2.73 -4.58 -8.87
C PRO A 110 4.11 -4.09 -8.43
N TYR A 111 4.48 -4.39 -7.19
CA TYR A 111 5.82 -4.11 -6.70
C TYR A 111 6.85 -4.87 -7.52
N SER A 112 7.90 -4.17 -7.92
CA SER A 112 9.10 -4.76 -8.50
C SER A 112 10.32 -3.92 -8.14
N LYS A 113 11.51 -4.52 -8.19
CA LYS A 113 12.76 -3.77 -8.01
C LYS A 113 12.90 -2.65 -9.05
N GLN A 114 12.39 -2.86 -10.27
CA GLN A 114 12.38 -1.85 -11.31
C GLN A 114 11.50 -0.66 -10.93
N LEU A 115 10.27 -0.91 -10.43
CA LEU A 115 9.36 0.14 -9.98
C LEU A 115 9.98 0.96 -8.83
N GLU A 116 10.64 0.29 -7.89
CA GLU A 116 11.35 0.96 -6.79
C GLU A 116 12.50 1.87 -7.30
N LEU A 117 13.28 1.41 -8.27
CA LEU A 117 14.36 2.21 -8.85
C LEU A 117 13.80 3.41 -9.64
N GLN A 118 12.76 3.19 -10.44
CA GLN A 118 12.11 4.23 -11.22
C GLN A 118 11.47 5.29 -10.31
N SER A 119 10.83 4.89 -9.21
CA SER A 119 10.22 5.84 -8.28
C SER A 119 11.24 6.71 -7.55
N LYS A 120 12.47 6.24 -7.34
CA LYS A 120 13.58 7.05 -6.78
C LYS A 120 14.01 8.19 -7.72
N VAL A 121 13.88 7.99 -9.03
CA VAL A 121 14.30 8.96 -10.06
C VAL A 121 13.13 9.87 -10.48
N LEU A 122 11.96 9.28 -10.72
CA LEU A 122 10.80 9.95 -11.31
C LEU A 122 9.73 10.36 -10.28
N GLY A 123 9.84 9.91 -9.03
CA GLY A 123 8.83 10.15 -8.00
C GLY A 123 7.48 9.53 -8.38
N ILE A 124 6.39 10.27 -8.13
CA ILE A 124 5.02 9.84 -8.45
C ILE A 124 4.75 9.67 -9.94
N ARG A 125 5.57 10.27 -10.81
CA ARG A 125 5.33 10.23 -12.28
C ARG A 125 5.36 8.81 -12.83
N VAL A 126 6.03 7.88 -12.14
CA VAL A 126 6.04 6.46 -12.52
C VAL A 126 4.66 5.79 -12.44
N PHE A 127 3.73 6.37 -11.70
CA PHE A 127 2.35 5.87 -11.56
C PHE A 127 1.36 6.55 -12.52
N ASN A 128 1.79 7.62 -13.19
CA ASN A 128 0.97 8.37 -14.15
C ASN A 128 1.19 7.94 -15.61
N SER A 129 2.13 7.01 -15.85
CA SER A 129 2.41 6.41 -17.15
C SER A 129 1.63 5.14 -17.43
#